data_AF-A0A378FVK6-F1
#
_entry.id   AF-A0A378FVK6-F1
#
_cell.length_a   1.000
_cell.length_b   1.000
_cell.length_c   1.000
_cell.angle_alpha   90.00
_cell.angle_beta   90.00
_cell.angle_gamma   90.00
#
_symmetry.space_group_name_H-M   'P 1'
#
loop_
_entity.id
_entity.type
_entity.pdbx_description
1 polymer ?
#
loop_
_entity_poly.entity_id
_entity_poly.type
_entity_poly.pdbx_seq_one_letter_code
_entity_poly.pdbx_strand_id
1 'polypeptide(L)'
;MPVIGTSPDAIDRAEDRERFQHAVDRLKLKQPANATVTAIEQAVEKAKEIGYPLVVRPSYVLGGRAMEIVYDEQDLRRYFQTAVSVSNDAPVLLDRFLDDAIEVDVDAICDGEMVLIGGIMEHIEQAGVHSGDSACSLPAYTLSKEIQDVMREQVQKLAFELQVRGLMNVQFAVKDNEVYLIEVNRVRRVPYRSSPKPPASRWRKWRRA
;
A
#
# COMPACT_ATOMS: atom_id res chain seq x y z
N MET A 1 15.43 21.71 13.43
CA MET A 1 16.41 20.59 13.34
C MET A 1 16.34 20.01 11.94
N PRO A 2 17.48 19.75 11.26
CA PRO A 2 17.46 19.13 9.93
C PRO A 2 17.01 17.67 10.02
N VAL A 3 16.00 17.29 9.23
CA VAL A 3 15.53 15.90 9.11
C VAL A 3 16.48 15.14 8.19
N ILE A 4 17.08 14.07 8.67
CA ILE A 4 17.99 13.20 7.90
C ILE A 4 17.15 12.02 7.34
N GLY A 5 17.19 11.80 6.03
CA GLY A 5 16.38 10.78 5.32
C GLY A 5 15.37 11.41 4.34
N THR A 6 14.25 10.71 4.05
CA THR A 6 13.12 11.26 3.27
C THR A 6 12.71 12.62 3.83
N SER A 7 12.66 13.65 2.97
CA SER A 7 12.31 15.00 3.39
C SER A 7 10.87 15.04 3.96
N PRO A 8 10.55 15.97 4.88
CA PRO A 8 9.18 16.13 5.38
C PRO A 8 8.15 16.31 4.25
N ASP A 9 8.49 17.01 3.18
CA ASP A 9 7.62 17.18 2.00
C ASP A 9 7.44 15.86 1.20
N ALA A 10 8.47 15.00 1.15
CA ALA A 10 8.34 13.67 0.55
C ALA A 10 7.56 12.69 1.47
N ILE A 11 7.61 12.89 2.79
CA ILE A 11 6.77 12.17 3.76
C ILE A 11 5.31 12.60 3.59
N ASP A 12 5.08 13.91 3.54
CA ASP A 12 3.77 14.50 3.28
C ASP A 12 3.24 14.02 1.93
N ARG A 13 4.04 13.96 0.86
CA ARG A 13 3.61 13.41 -0.45
C ARG A 13 3.09 11.98 -0.46
N ALA A 14 3.58 11.11 0.43
CA ALA A 14 3.13 9.73 0.50
C ALA A 14 1.95 9.55 1.46
N GLU A 15 1.83 10.42 2.48
CA GLU A 15 0.68 10.44 3.41
C GLU A 15 -0.48 11.31 2.89
N ASP A 16 -0.21 12.26 1.99
CA ASP A 16 -1.14 13.12 1.26
C ASP A 16 -1.70 12.36 0.05
N ARG A 17 -2.97 11.97 0.18
CA ARG A 17 -3.68 11.15 -0.79
C ARG A 17 -3.89 11.85 -2.14
N GLU A 18 -4.02 13.17 -2.17
CA GLU A 18 -4.19 13.91 -3.43
C GLU A 18 -2.89 13.83 -4.24
N ARG A 19 -1.75 14.02 -3.56
CA ARG A 19 -0.44 13.89 -4.20
C ARG A 19 -0.12 12.44 -4.59
N PHE A 20 -0.52 11.47 -3.77
CA PHE A 20 -0.41 10.05 -4.13
C PHE A 20 -1.21 9.73 -5.38
N GLN A 21 -2.48 10.14 -5.46
CA GLN A 21 -3.32 9.93 -6.64
C GLN A 21 -2.70 10.55 -7.90
N HIS A 22 -2.19 11.78 -7.79
CA HIS A 22 -1.45 12.42 -8.88
C HIS A 22 -0.22 11.62 -9.33
N ALA A 23 0.54 11.04 -8.40
CA ALA A 23 1.69 10.21 -8.72
C ALA A 23 1.26 8.93 -9.46
N VAL A 24 0.20 8.26 -9.00
CA VAL A 24 -0.37 7.07 -9.65
C VAL A 24 -0.82 7.39 -11.07
N ASP A 25 -1.59 8.47 -11.26
CA ASP A 25 -2.11 8.87 -12.56
C ASP A 25 -0.98 9.22 -13.53
N ARG A 26 0.02 9.98 -13.05
CA ARG A 26 1.20 10.36 -13.84
C ARG A 26 2.03 9.15 -14.27
N LEU A 27 2.18 8.16 -13.38
CA LEU A 27 2.88 6.91 -13.65
C LEU A 27 2.02 5.89 -14.40
N LYS A 28 0.73 6.17 -14.60
CA LYS A 28 -0.27 5.28 -15.22
C LYS A 28 -0.32 3.91 -14.56
N LEU A 29 -0.25 3.90 -13.22
CA LEU A 29 -0.39 2.68 -12.44
C LEU A 29 -1.87 2.36 -12.28
N LYS A 30 -2.20 1.06 -12.21
CA LYS A 30 -3.58 0.63 -11.96
C LYS A 30 -3.87 0.71 -10.47
N GLN A 31 -5.06 1.20 -10.14
CA GLN A 31 -5.63 1.11 -8.80
C GLN A 31 -7.02 0.51 -8.87
N PRO A 32 -7.50 -0.13 -7.80
CA PRO A 32 -8.92 -0.39 -7.64
C PRO A 32 -9.70 0.92 -7.75
N ALA A 33 -10.92 0.86 -8.30
CA ALA A 33 -11.81 2.01 -8.29
C ALA A 33 -12.01 2.46 -6.83
N ASN A 34 -11.78 3.73 -6.55
CA ASN A 34 -11.75 4.23 -5.19
C ASN A 34 -12.31 5.66 -5.07
N ALA A 35 -12.65 6.06 -3.85
CA ALA A 35 -13.04 7.42 -3.53
C ALA A 35 -12.73 7.76 -2.07
N THR A 36 -12.34 9.02 -1.83
CA THR A 36 -12.23 9.57 -0.48
C THR A 36 -13.47 10.39 -0.15
N VAL A 37 -14.08 10.12 1.01
CA VAL A 37 -15.33 10.75 1.45
C VAL A 37 -15.24 11.17 2.92
N THR A 38 -15.95 12.22 3.29
CA THR A 38 -16.01 12.69 4.69
C THR A 38 -17.41 12.61 5.28
N ALA A 39 -18.44 12.46 4.45
CA ALA A 39 -19.83 12.37 4.86
C ALA A 39 -20.47 11.06 4.37
N ILE A 40 -21.38 10.52 5.17
CA ILE A 40 -22.09 9.27 4.86
C ILE A 40 -22.87 9.34 3.54
N GLU A 41 -23.55 10.45 3.24
CA GLU A 41 -24.31 10.57 1.99
C GLU A 41 -23.40 10.61 0.77
N GLN A 42 -22.24 11.27 0.89
CA GLN A 42 -21.19 11.24 -0.13
C GLN A 42 -20.63 9.83 -0.32
N ALA A 43 -20.44 9.09 0.78
CA ALA A 43 -19.99 7.70 0.76
C ALA A 43 -20.96 6.81 -0.01
N VAL A 44 -22.27 6.95 0.23
CA VAL A 44 -23.32 6.19 -0.46
C VAL A 44 -23.38 6.51 -1.95
N GLU A 45 -23.21 7.77 -2.35
CA GLU A 45 -23.15 8.16 -3.75
C GLU A 45 -21.93 7.54 -4.44
N LYS A 46 -20.74 7.70 -3.86
CA LYS A 46 -19.51 7.13 -4.41
C LYS A 46 -19.48 5.61 -4.41
N ALA A 47 -20.10 4.97 -3.42
CA ALA A 47 -20.26 3.52 -3.40
C ALA A 47 -21.07 2.98 -4.58
N LYS A 48 -22.04 3.75 -5.11
CA LYS A 48 -22.80 3.37 -6.31
C LYS A 48 -21.97 3.48 -7.59
N GLU A 49 -21.07 4.45 -7.66
CA GLU A 49 -20.15 4.62 -8.78
C GLU A 49 -19.08 3.51 -8.80
N ILE A 50 -18.52 3.16 -7.65
CA ILE A 50 -17.47 2.13 -7.50
C ILE A 50 -18.04 0.71 -7.56
N GLY A 51 -19.21 0.51 -6.93
CA GLY A 51 -19.90 -0.75 -6.77
C GLY A 51 -19.41 -1.59 -5.58
N TYR A 52 -20.30 -2.42 -5.03
CA TYR A 52 -20.02 -3.36 -3.92
C TYR A 52 -19.51 -4.74 -4.38
N PRO A 53 -18.75 -5.49 -3.54
CA PRO A 53 -18.30 -5.11 -2.20
C PRO A 53 -17.18 -4.04 -2.19
N LEU A 54 -17.09 -3.30 -1.09
CA LEU A 54 -16.10 -2.24 -0.86
C LEU A 54 -15.28 -2.52 0.40
N VAL A 55 -14.00 -2.16 0.38
CA VAL A 55 -13.17 -2.05 1.58
C VAL A 55 -13.25 -0.62 2.08
N VAL A 56 -13.70 -0.44 3.31
CA VAL A 56 -13.77 0.88 3.94
C VAL A 56 -12.55 1.07 4.84
N ARG A 57 -11.75 2.10 4.57
CA ARG A 57 -10.48 2.36 5.26
C ARG A 57 -10.43 3.77 5.86
N PRO A 58 -10.52 3.91 7.18
CA PRO A 58 -10.44 5.23 7.82
C PRO A 58 -9.01 5.79 7.70
N SER A 59 -8.88 7.10 7.45
CA SER A 59 -7.56 7.76 7.43
C SER A 59 -6.98 7.86 8.83
N TYR A 60 -5.65 7.97 8.91
CA TYR A 60 -4.89 8.21 10.15
C TYR A 60 -4.99 7.12 11.23
N VAL A 61 -5.47 5.92 10.87
CA VAL A 61 -5.50 4.78 11.79
C VAL A 61 -4.28 3.87 11.52
N LEU A 62 -3.42 3.71 12.53
CA LEU A 62 -2.26 2.83 12.45
C LEU A 62 -2.66 1.36 12.68
N GLY A 63 -2.32 0.51 11.70
CA GLY A 63 -2.47 -0.95 11.77
C GLY A 63 -3.88 -1.45 11.44
N GLY A 64 -4.53 -0.86 10.43
CA GLY A 64 -5.78 -1.39 9.87
C GLY A 64 -6.99 -1.46 10.81
N ARG A 65 -6.91 -0.83 11.99
CA ARG A 65 -8.02 -0.85 12.95
C ARG A 65 -9.24 -0.16 12.32
N ALA A 66 -10.39 -0.82 12.44
CA ALA A 66 -11.64 -0.43 11.82
C ALA A 66 -11.63 -0.43 10.28
N MET A 67 -10.83 -1.27 9.60
CA MET A 67 -11.14 -1.61 8.21
C MET A 67 -12.26 -2.64 8.17
N GLU A 68 -13.25 -2.44 7.29
CA GLU A 68 -14.38 -3.36 7.14
C GLU A 68 -14.72 -3.55 5.66
N ILE A 69 -15.03 -4.78 5.27
CA ILE A 69 -15.58 -5.08 3.94
C ILE A 69 -17.10 -4.93 4.04
N VAL A 70 -17.67 -4.03 3.25
CA VAL A 70 -19.12 -3.79 3.21
C VAL A 70 -19.69 -4.32 1.90
N TYR A 71 -20.80 -5.05 1.99
CA TYR A 71 -21.41 -5.72 0.84
C TYR A 71 -22.59 -4.95 0.25
N ASP A 72 -23.15 -4.01 1.00
CA ASP A 72 -24.27 -3.17 0.57
C ASP A 72 -24.31 -1.80 1.26
N GLU A 73 -25.33 -1.00 0.90
CA GLU A 73 -25.56 0.34 1.48
C GLU A 73 -25.85 0.28 2.98
N GLN A 74 -26.52 -0.78 3.47
CA GLN A 74 -26.88 -0.91 4.88
C GLN A 74 -25.65 -1.14 5.74
N ASP A 75 -24.74 -2.01 5.29
CA ASP A 75 -23.43 -2.25 5.91
C ASP A 75 -22.59 -0.97 5.93
N LEU A 76 -22.52 -0.25 4.79
CA LEU A 76 -21.78 1.01 4.70
C LEU A 76 -22.31 2.05 5.70
N ARG A 77 -23.64 2.22 5.79
CA ARG A 77 -24.25 3.16 6.73
C ARG A 77 -23.99 2.77 8.19
N ARG A 78 -24.05 1.47 8.50
CA ARG A 78 -23.74 0.93 9.84
C ARG A 78 -22.28 1.20 10.23
N TYR A 79 -21.35 0.96 9.31
CA TYR A 79 -19.94 1.27 9.50
C TYR A 79 -19.72 2.76 9.81
N PHE A 80 -20.31 3.67 9.03
CA PHE A 80 -20.14 5.11 9.26
C PHE A 80 -20.70 5.58 10.61
N GLN A 81 -21.79 4.98 11.10
CA GLN A 81 -22.33 5.33 12.42
C GLN A 81 -21.42 4.87 13.58
N THR A 82 -20.77 3.72 13.42
CA THR A 82 -20.00 3.06 14.49
C THR A 82 -18.52 3.41 14.50
N ALA A 83 -17.89 3.49 13.34
CA ALA A 83 -16.44 3.70 13.20
C ALA A 83 -16.05 5.18 13.04
N VAL A 84 -16.84 5.97 12.30
CA VAL A 84 -16.50 7.37 12.00
C VAL A 84 -16.79 8.31 13.17
N SER A 85 -17.73 7.95 14.06
CA SER A 85 -17.95 8.68 15.31
C SER A 85 -16.70 8.72 16.23
N VAL A 86 -15.74 7.82 15.99
CA VAL A 86 -14.46 7.74 16.71
C VAL A 86 -13.32 8.48 15.98
N SER A 87 -13.48 8.78 14.69
CA SER A 87 -12.47 9.48 13.88
C SER A 87 -12.82 10.96 13.72
N ASN A 88 -12.06 11.86 14.36
CA ASN A 88 -12.20 13.33 14.32
C ASN A 88 -12.25 13.91 12.88
N ASP A 89 -13.41 13.89 12.22
CA ASP A 89 -13.65 14.40 10.86
C ASP A 89 -12.65 13.89 9.80
N ALA A 90 -11.98 12.75 10.08
CA ALA A 90 -10.96 12.22 9.21
C ALA A 90 -11.60 11.61 7.95
N PRO A 91 -11.03 11.85 6.76
CA PRO A 91 -11.54 11.25 5.53
C PRO A 91 -11.54 9.72 5.60
N VAL A 92 -12.50 9.08 4.95
CA VAL A 92 -12.60 7.63 4.80
C VAL A 92 -12.38 7.28 3.34
N LEU A 93 -11.54 6.27 3.09
CA LEU A 93 -11.32 5.72 1.75
C LEU A 93 -12.31 4.58 1.52
N LEU A 94 -12.93 4.58 0.35
CA LEU A 94 -13.71 3.48 -0.18
C LEU A 94 -12.92 2.89 -1.33
N ASP A 95 -12.46 1.65 -1.20
CA ASP A 95 -11.80 0.91 -2.28
C ASP A 95 -12.71 -0.19 -2.79
N ARG A 96 -12.72 -0.41 -4.11
CA ARG A 96 -13.33 -1.60 -4.68
C ARG A 96 -12.64 -2.83 -4.12
N PHE A 97 -13.42 -3.72 -3.50
CA PHE A 97 -12.89 -5.00 -3.07
C PHE A 97 -12.51 -5.84 -4.29
N LEU A 98 -11.24 -6.24 -4.36
CA LEU A 98 -10.72 -7.13 -5.38
C LEU A 98 -10.85 -8.57 -4.90
N ASP A 99 -12.01 -9.15 -5.14
CA ASP A 99 -12.30 -10.55 -4.79
C ASP A 99 -11.28 -11.52 -5.41
N ASP A 100 -10.90 -12.57 -4.69
CA ASP A 100 -9.87 -13.54 -5.10
C ASP A 100 -8.50 -12.97 -5.50
N ALA A 101 -8.16 -11.75 -5.08
CA ALA A 101 -6.84 -11.18 -5.37
C ALA A 101 -5.77 -11.65 -4.38
N ILE A 102 -4.55 -11.85 -4.89
CA ILE A 102 -3.37 -12.15 -4.06
C ILE A 102 -2.79 -10.83 -3.57
N GLU A 103 -2.68 -10.65 -2.25
CA GLU A 103 -2.03 -9.47 -1.67
C GLU A 103 -0.51 -9.67 -1.60
N VAL A 104 0.23 -8.61 -1.93
CA VAL A 104 1.69 -8.64 -2.03
C VAL A 104 2.31 -7.41 -1.40
N ASP A 105 3.22 -7.63 -0.45
CA ASP A 105 4.06 -6.60 0.13
C ASP A 105 5.45 -6.59 -0.52
N VAL A 106 5.90 -5.41 -0.97
CA VAL A 106 7.25 -5.22 -1.51
C VAL A 106 8.00 -4.20 -0.68
N ASP A 107 9.01 -4.67 0.05
CA ASP A 107 9.94 -3.80 0.75
C ASP A 107 11.08 -3.38 -0.18
N ALA A 108 11.43 -2.10 -0.16
CA ALA A 108 12.53 -1.54 -0.92
C ALA A 108 13.29 -0.44 -0.16
N ILE A 109 14.53 -0.19 -0.58
CA ILE A 109 15.35 0.94 -0.12
C ILE A 109 15.73 1.79 -1.34
N CYS A 110 15.49 3.09 -1.26
CA CYS A 110 15.90 4.06 -2.27
C CYS A 110 16.91 5.04 -1.68
N ASP A 111 18.08 5.18 -2.28
CA ASP A 111 19.03 6.26 -1.91
C ASP A 111 18.84 7.52 -2.76
N GLY A 112 18.00 7.42 -3.79
CA GLY A 112 17.67 8.48 -4.72
C GLY A 112 18.23 8.38 -6.11
N GLU A 113 19.19 7.48 -6.30
CA GLU A 113 19.75 7.14 -7.60
C GLU A 113 19.41 5.70 -7.96
N MET A 114 19.36 4.82 -6.97
CA MET A 114 19.01 3.42 -7.13
C MET A 114 17.95 2.98 -6.12
N VAL A 115 17.20 1.95 -6.54
CA VAL A 115 16.20 1.28 -5.73
C VAL A 115 16.61 -0.18 -5.58
N LEU A 116 16.77 -0.62 -4.34
CA LEU A 116 17.04 -2.01 -3.98
C LEU A 116 15.77 -2.64 -3.45
N ILE A 117 15.29 -3.68 -4.13
CA ILE A 117 14.18 -4.51 -3.65
C ILE A 117 14.70 -5.41 -2.52
N GLY A 118 14.19 -5.19 -1.31
CA GLY A 118 14.48 -6.00 -0.12
C GLY A 118 13.76 -7.35 -0.17
N GLY A 119 12.53 -7.39 -0.69
CA GLY A 119 11.88 -8.62 -1.10
C GLY A 119 10.41 -8.45 -1.40
N ILE A 120 9.85 -9.46 -2.07
CA ILE A 120 8.45 -9.55 -2.48
C ILE A 120 7.82 -10.66 -1.65
N MET A 121 6.82 -10.31 -0.87
CA MET A 121 6.14 -11.17 0.10
C MET A 121 4.72 -11.39 -0.36
N GLU A 122 4.38 -12.64 -0.63
CA GLU A 122 3.04 -13.04 -1.04
C GLU A 122 2.24 -13.45 0.18
N HIS A 123 1.08 -12.85 0.39
CA HIS A 123 0.20 -13.23 1.49
C HIS A 123 -0.46 -14.58 1.20
N ILE A 124 -0.69 -15.37 2.25
CA ILE A 124 -1.40 -16.65 2.15
C ILE A 124 -2.90 -16.39 2.06
N GLU A 125 -3.38 -15.44 2.86
CA GLU A 125 -4.73 -14.93 2.81
C GLU A 125 -4.95 -14.01 1.59
N GLN A 126 -6.18 -13.97 1.10
CA GLN A 126 -6.57 -13.10 -0.01
C GLN A 126 -6.65 -11.63 0.44
N ALA A 127 -6.56 -10.72 -0.54
CA ALA A 127 -6.72 -9.29 -0.29
C ALA A 127 -8.01 -9.01 0.49
N GLY A 128 -7.92 -8.18 1.53
CA GLY A 128 -9.03 -7.86 2.44
C GLY A 128 -8.89 -8.42 3.86
N VAL A 129 -8.00 -9.38 4.07
CA VAL A 129 -7.51 -9.73 5.41
C VAL A 129 -6.37 -8.77 5.76
N HIS A 130 -6.32 -8.28 7.01
CA HIS A 130 -5.28 -7.32 7.38
C HIS A 130 -3.88 -7.93 7.24
N SER A 131 -2.94 -7.21 6.62
CA SER A 131 -1.56 -7.67 6.40
C SER A 131 -0.83 -8.07 7.69
N GLY A 132 -1.18 -7.47 8.83
CA GLY A 132 -0.65 -7.82 10.15
C GLY A 132 -1.17 -9.15 10.73
N ASP A 133 -2.32 -9.61 10.25
CA ASP A 133 -2.96 -10.87 10.64
C ASP A 133 -2.77 -11.98 9.60
N SER A 134 -2.14 -11.66 8.47
CA SER A 134 -1.91 -12.57 7.35
C SER A 134 -0.54 -13.26 7.48
N ALA A 135 -0.50 -14.55 7.19
CA ALA A 135 0.76 -15.23 6.94
C ALA A 135 1.31 -14.79 5.58
N CYS A 136 2.64 -14.71 5.43
CA CYS A 136 3.25 -14.40 4.15
C CYS A 136 4.44 -15.30 3.84
N SER A 137 4.64 -15.56 2.54
CA SER A 137 5.78 -16.29 2.01
C SER A 137 6.82 -15.35 1.43
N LEU A 138 8.09 -15.60 1.77
CA LEU A 138 9.25 -15.02 1.12
C LEU A 138 10.23 -16.15 0.74
N PRO A 139 10.53 -16.36 -0.56
CA PRO A 139 9.97 -15.67 -1.72
C PRO A 139 8.48 -15.95 -1.93
N ALA A 140 7.82 -15.13 -2.75
CA ALA A 140 6.51 -15.44 -3.31
C ALA A 140 6.50 -16.86 -3.91
N TYR A 141 5.43 -17.60 -3.68
CA TYR A 141 5.34 -19.04 -3.94
C TYR A 141 4.43 -19.40 -5.10
N THR A 142 3.45 -18.56 -5.45
CA THR A 142 2.58 -18.76 -6.63
C THR A 142 2.79 -17.73 -7.73
N LEU A 143 3.27 -16.52 -7.38
CA LEU A 143 3.40 -15.44 -8.36
C LEU A 143 4.47 -15.72 -9.42
N SER A 144 4.08 -15.56 -10.69
CA SER A 144 5.00 -15.71 -11.82
C SER A 144 6.12 -14.67 -11.77
N LYS A 145 7.25 -14.98 -12.41
CA LYS A 145 8.39 -14.08 -12.45
C LYS A 145 8.04 -12.77 -13.18
N GLU A 146 7.23 -12.85 -14.22
CA GLU A 146 6.79 -11.70 -15.02
C GLU A 146 6.01 -10.71 -14.15
N ILE A 147 5.05 -11.20 -13.35
CA ILE A 147 4.27 -10.37 -12.42
C ILE A 147 5.17 -9.75 -11.35
N GLN A 148 6.12 -10.52 -10.82
CA GLN A 148 7.10 -9.99 -9.88
C GLN A 148 7.97 -8.89 -10.51
N ASP A 149 8.40 -9.04 -11.76
CA ASP A 149 9.21 -8.04 -12.45
C ASP A 149 8.40 -6.76 -12.73
N VAL A 150 7.11 -6.88 -13.06
CA VAL A 150 6.19 -5.73 -13.15
C VAL A 150 6.14 -4.96 -11.83
N MET A 151 5.96 -5.67 -10.69
CA MET A 151 5.96 -5.02 -9.38
C MET A 151 7.30 -4.33 -9.07
N ARG A 152 8.45 -4.95 -9.41
CA ARG A 152 9.77 -4.34 -9.21
C ARG A 152 9.91 -3.02 -9.98
N GLU A 153 9.45 -2.99 -11.23
CA GLU A 153 9.46 -1.77 -12.04
C GLU A 153 8.53 -0.69 -11.47
N GLN A 154 7.32 -1.07 -11.05
CA GLN A 154 6.37 -0.13 -10.45
C GLN A 154 6.90 0.46 -9.14
N VAL A 155 7.51 -0.36 -8.27
CA VAL A 155 8.17 0.10 -7.04
C VAL A 155 9.29 1.09 -7.35
N GLN A 156 10.11 0.81 -8.37
CA GLN A 156 11.18 1.73 -8.75
C GLN A 156 10.63 3.07 -9.25
N LYS A 157 9.59 3.06 -10.10
CA LYS A 157 8.93 4.28 -10.59
C LYS A 157 8.34 5.10 -9.44
N LEU A 158 7.63 4.44 -8.52
CA LEU A 158 7.06 5.07 -7.32
C LEU A 158 8.14 5.68 -6.42
N ALA A 159 9.24 4.98 -6.20
CA ALA A 159 10.33 5.45 -5.35
C ALA A 159 10.92 6.78 -5.84
N PHE A 160 11.08 6.93 -7.17
CA PHE A 160 11.61 8.15 -7.77
C PHE A 160 10.57 9.27 -7.83
N GLU A 161 9.32 8.98 -8.22
CA GLU A 161 8.25 9.98 -8.31
C GLU A 161 7.94 10.59 -6.93
N LEU A 162 7.88 9.75 -5.89
CA LEU A 162 7.66 10.21 -4.52
C LEU A 162 8.93 10.80 -3.86
N GLN A 163 10.07 10.73 -4.55
CA GLN A 163 11.39 11.15 -4.06
C GLN A 163 11.77 10.50 -2.72
N VAL A 164 11.53 9.19 -2.60
CA VAL A 164 11.88 8.41 -1.41
C VAL A 164 13.39 8.46 -1.16
N ARG A 165 13.79 8.59 0.10
CA ARG A 165 15.17 8.46 0.59
C ARG A 165 15.21 7.61 1.85
N GLY A 166 15.37 6.31 1.68
CA GLY A 166 15.35 5.29 2.73
C GLY A 166 14.40 4.15 2.41
N LEU A 167 13.83 3.54 3.45
CA LEU A 167 12.90 2.42 3.34
C LEU A 167 11.54 2.86 2.82
N MET A 168 10.95 2.02 1.98
CA MET A 168 9.55 2.08 1.57
C MET A 168 8.98 0.67 1.49
N ASN A 169 7.69 0.55 1.72
CA ASN A 169 6.89 -0.64 1.52
C ASN A 169 5.77 -0.27 0.53
N VAL A 170 5.52 -1.15 -0.43
CA VAL A 170 4.46 -0.98 -1.41
C VAL A 170 3.57 -2.21 -1.38
N GLN A 171 2.27 -1.99 -1.26
CA GLN A 171 1.27 -3.03 -1.25
C GLN A 171 0.57 -3.12 -2.60
N PHE A 172 0.48 -4.33 -3.13
CA PHE A 172 -0.21 -4.63 -4.38
C PHE A 172 -1.28 -5.69 -4.17
N ALA A 173 -2.29 -5.67 -5.03
CA ALA A 173 -3.17 -6.80 -5.29
C ALA A 173 -2.90 -7.33 -6.70
N VAL A 174 -2.78 -8.64 -6.84
CA VAL A 174 -2.65 -9.32 -8.13
C VAL A 174 -3.94 -10.07 -8.41
N LYS A 175 -4.62 -9.70 -9.49
CA LYS A 175 -5.85 -10.36 -9.95
C LYS A 175 -5.83 -10.49 -11.46
N ASP A 176 -6.16 -11.67 -11.98
CA ASP A 176 -6.23 -11.95 -13.42
C ASP A 176 -4.95 -11.53 -14.19
N ASN A 177 -3.78 -11.76 -13.59
CA ASN A 177 -2.45 -11.31 -14.08
C ASN A 177 -2.28 -9.79 -14.22
N GLU A 178 -3.11 -9.01 -13.56
CA GLU A 178 -2.98 -7.57 -13.48
C GLU A 178 -2.53 -7.15 -12.07
N VAL A 179 -1.61 -6.19 -12.01
CA VAL A 179 -1.06 -5.64 -10.77
C VAL A 179 -1.77 -4.33 -10.45
N TYR A 180 -2.46 -4.31 -9.32
CA TYR A 180 -3.16 -3.16 -8.77
C TYR A 180 -2.38 -2.61 -7.57
N LEU A 181 -2.09 -1.32 -7.57
CA LEU A 181 -1.49 -0.64 -6.43
C LEU A 181 -2.55 -0.39 -5.37
N ILE A 182 -2.29 -0.83 -4.14
CA ILE A 182 -3.16 -0.58 -2.98
C ILE A 182 -2.67 0.66 -2.25
N GLU A 183 -1.44 0.62 -1.72
CA GLU A 183 -0.86 1.73 -0.97
C GLU A 183 0.67 1.72 -0.98
N VAL A 184 1.25 2.86 -0.62
CA VAL A 184 2.68 3.02 -0.40
C VAL A 184 2.89 3.56 1.01
N ASN A 185 3.62 2.82 1.84
CA ASN A 185 3.96 3.22 3.18
C ASN A 185 5.45 3.47 3.34
N ARG A 186 5.81 4.53 4.06
CA ARG A 186 7.18 4.65 4.56
C ARG A 186 7.31 3.80 5.82
N VAL A 187 8.15 2.77 5.75
CA VAL A 187 8.37 1.87 6.88
C VAL A 187 9.08 2.61 8.02
N ARG A 188 8.37 2.87 9.14
CA ARG A 188 8.98 3.36 10.40
C ARG A 188 9.81 2.29 11.11
N ARG A 189 9.59 1.00 10.79
CA ARG A 189 10.21 -0.16 11.45
C ARG A 189 10.27 -1.33 10.47
N VAL A 190 11.47 -1.81 10.11
CA VAL A 190 11.63 -3.04 9.29
C VAL A 190 10.87 -4.18 10.00
N PRO A 191 9.80 -4.77 9.45
CA PRO A 191 9.14 -5.90 10.07
C PRO A 191 9.99 -7.16 9.87
N TYR A 192 10.30 -7.86 10.97
CA TYR A 192 10.90 -9.21 11.08
C TYR A 192 12.25 -9.52 10.38
N ARG A 193 12.75 -8.71 9.45
CA ARG A 193 13.69 -9.14 8.40
C ARG A 193 15.20 -9.04 8.65
N SER A 194 15.66 -9.03 9.89
CA SER A 194 17.11 -9.10 10.19
C SER A 194 17.66 -10.54 10.22
N SER A 195 17.30 -11.40 9.25
CA SER A 195 18.07 -12.58 8.78
C SER A 195 17.27 -13.31 7.68
N PRO A 196 17.81 -13.48 6.45
CA PRO A 196 18.97 -14.34 6.21
C PRO A 196 20.12 -13.59 5.54
N LYS A 197 21.35 -13.93 5.93
CA LYS A 197 22.58 -13.28 5.45
C LYS A 197 22.67 -13.26 3.92
N PRO A 198 22.84 -12.10 3.26
CA PRO A 198 23.27 -12.05 1.87
C PRO A 198 24.68 -12.66 1.75
N PRO A 199 25.04 -13.27 0.60
CA PRO A 199 26.40 -13.76 0.38
C PRO A 199 27.42 -12.62 0.58
N ALA A 200 28.47 -12.90 1.35
CA ALA A 200 29.45 -11.94 1.86
C ALA A 200 30.19 -11.12 0.79
N SER A 201 30.07 -11.47 -0.49
CA SER A 201 30.69 -10.76 -1.61
C SER A 201 30.05 -9.40 -1.91
N ARG A 202 28.75 -9.21 -1.63
CA ARG A 202 28.03 -7.95 -1.97
C ARG A 202 28.28 -6.79 -0.98
N TRP A 203 28.69 -7.09 0.26
CA TRP A 203 28.94 -6.09 1.30
C TRP A 203 30.29 -5.37 1.18
N ARG A 204 31.26 -5.91 0.43
CA ARG A 204 32.61 -5.30 0.35
C ARG A 204 32.65 -3.97 -0.41
N LYS A 205 31.64 -3.64 -1.23
CA LYS A 205 31.57 -2.33 -1.91
C LYS A 205 31.02 -1.19 -1.03
N TRP A 206 30.26 -1.50 0.03
CA TRP A 206 29.58 -0.49 0.86
C TRP A 206 30.38 -0.01 2.08
N ARG A 207 31.63 -0.45 2.23
CA ARG A 207 32.54 0.01 3.32
C ARG A 207 33.65 0.95 2.84
N ARG A 208 33.60 1.41 1.59
CA ARG A 208 34.54 2.41 1.03
C ARG A 208 33.80 3.34 0.07
N ALA A 209 33.01 4.23 0.62
CA ALA A 209 32.62 5.53 0.06
C ALA A 209 32.31 6.45 1.23
#